data_AF-A0A3D2XA28-F1
#
_entry.id   AF-A0A3D2XA28-F1
#
_cell.length_a   1.000
_cell.length_b   1.000
_cell.length_c   1.000
_cell.angle_alpha   90.00
_cell.angle_beta   90.00
_cell.angle_gamma   90.00
#
_symmetry.space_group_name_H-M   'P 1'
#
loop_
_entity.id
_entity.type
_entity.pdbx_description
1 polymer ?
#
loop_
_entity_poly.entity_id
_entity_poly.type
_entity_poly.pdbx_seq_one_letter_code
_entity_poly.pdbx_strand_id
1 'polypeptide(L)' 'MKEKLLHSYSTHDLFGLHFVTFQFESGDRLELGVSGQQYGLLGEGDVGKLTFQGTRFLSFERVR' A
#
# COMPACT_ATOMS: atom_id res chain seq x y z
N MET A 1 -5.87 -13.93 3.12
CA MET A 1 -5.96 -13.52 1.69
C MET A 1 -7.19 -12.63 1.59
N LYS A 2 -7.08 -11.38 1.14
CA LYS A 2 -8.21 -10.44 0.99
C LYS A 2 -7.89 -9.44 -0.12
N GLU A 3 -8.88 -9.12 -0.95
CA GLU A 3 -8.80 -8.13 -2.04
C GLU A 3 -8.85 -6.71 -1.43
N LYS A 4 -8.20 -5.73 -2.07
CA LYS A 4 -8.01 -4.40 -1.48
C LYS A 4 -7.91 -3.30 -2.50
N LEU A 5 -8.51 -2.15 -2.21
CA LEU A 5 -8.38 -0.92 -2.97
C LEU A 5 -7.20 -0.09 -2.43
N LEU A 6 -6.35 0.41 -3.33
CA LEU A 6 -5.24 1.30 -2.97
C LEU A 6 -5.68 2.77 -2.89
N HIS A 7 -5.27 3.47 -1.84
CA HIS A 7 -5.21 4.93 -1.78
C HIS A 7 -3.79 5.36 -1.44
N SER A 8 -3.15 6.09 -2.35
CA SER A 8 -1.76 6.52 -2.19
C SER A 8 -1.67 7.98 -1.72
N TYR A 9 -0.90 8.23 -0.68
CA TYR A 9 -0.56 9.59 -0.23
C TYR A 9 0.96 9.71 -0.09
N SER A 10 1.58 10.66 -0.79
CA SER A 10 3.02 10.91 -0.62
C SER A 10 3.25 11.95 0.45
N THR A 11 3.81 11.56 1.59
CA THR A 11 4.39 12.49 2.56
C THR A 11 5.89 12.59 2.29
N HIS A 12 6.35 13.72 1.76
CA HIS A 12 7.79 13.98 1.68
C HIS A 12 8.29 14.45 3.06
N ASP A 13 8.66 13.52 3.93
CA ASP A 13 9.47 13.86 5.10
C ASP A 13 10.95 14.00 4.69
N LEU A 14 11.79 14.45 5.63
CA LEU A 14 13.22 14.68 5.39
C LEU A 14 14.02 13.39 5.07
N PHE A 15 13.38 12.22 5.18
CA PHE A 15 13.99 10.90 5.00
C PHE A 15 13.47 10.13 3.78
N GLY A 16 12.49 10.69 3.04
CA GLY A 16 11.93 10.05 1.85
C GLY A 16 11.04 8.85 2.16
N LEU A 17 10.36 8.85 3.31
CA LEU A 17 9.42 7.79 3.67
C LEU A 17 8.07 8.03 2.98
N HIS A 18 7.64 7.08 2.15
CA HIS A 18 6.31 7.09 1.56
C HIS A 18 5.38 6.18 2.35
N PHE A 19 4.12 6.55 2.46
CA PHE A 19 3.10 5.74 3.10
C PHE A 19 1.96 5.46 2.13
N VAL A 20 1.39 4.26 2.21
CA VAL A 20 0.25 3.88 1.37
C VAL A 20 -0.84 3.32 2.26
N THR A 21 -2.06 3.81 2.05
CA THR A 21 -3.25 3.34 2.75
C THR A 21 -3.93 2.28 1.91
N PHE A 22 -4.04 1.08 2.45
CA PHE A 22 -4.78 -0.02 1.85
C PHE A 22 -6.14 -0.12 2.52
N GLN A 23 -7.21 -0.07 1.73
CA GLN A 23 -8.56 -0.34 2.21
C GLN A 23 -8.96 -1.78 1.87
N PHE A 24 -9.41 -2.52 2.88
CA PHE A 24 -9.92 -3.88 2.70
C PHE A 24 -11.41 -3.85 2.38
N GLU A 25 -11.96 -4.95 1.86
CA GLU A 25 -13.40 -5.13 1.64
C GLU A 25 -14.26 -4.86 2.88
N SER A 26 -13.74 -5.14 4.08
CA SER A 26 -14.44 -4.84 5.35
C SER A 26 -14.57 -3.34 5.64
N GLY A 27 -13.89 -2.49 4.88
CA GLY A 27 -13.79 -1.04 5.13
C GLY A 27 -12.60 -0.65 6.00
N ASP A 28 -11.92 -1.63 6.63
CA ASP A 28 -10.72 -1.38 7.44
C ASP A 28 -9.62 -0.74 6.59
N ARG A 29 -8.82 0.12 7.24
CA ARG A 29 -7.68 0.80 6.61
C ARG A 29 -6.39 0.41 7.31
N LEU A 30 -5.37 0.14 6.50
CA LEU A 30 -4.01 -0.13 6.98
C LEU A 30 -3.04 0.75 6.22
N GLU A 31 -2.33 1.60 6.95
CA GLU A 31 -1.24 2.39 6.41
C GLU A 31 0.09 1.65 6.60
N LEU A 32 0.89 1.56 5.54
CA LEU A 32 2.21 0.93 5.57
C LEU A 32 3.25 1.86 4.95
N GLY A 33 4.41 1.93 5.59
CA GLY A 33 5.58 2.56 5.01
C GLY A 33 6.13 1.72 3.86
N VAL A 34 6.48 2.38 2.75
CA VAL A 34 7.06 1.78 1.54
C VAL A 34 8.24 2.61 1.06
N SER A 35 9.18 1.97 0.36
CA SER A 35 10.25 2.71 -0.33
C SER A 35 9.70 3.49 -1.52
N GLY A 36 10.43 4.52 -1.99
CA GLY A 36 10.03 5.26 -3.20
C GLY A 36 9.88 4.37 -4.44
N GLN A 37 10.71 3.33 -4.58
CA GLN A 37 10.57 2.35 -5.66
C GLN A 37 9.26 1.56 -5.54
N GLN A 38 8.93 1.09 -4.34
CA GLN A 38 7.67 0.37 -4.10
C GLN A 38 6.47 1.28 -4.33
N TYR A 39 6.55 2.53 -3.86
CA TYR A 39 5.51 3.54 -4.09
C TYR A 39 5.25 3.76 -5.59
N GLY A 40 6.30 3.93 -6.40
CA GLY A 40 6.17 4.10 -7.84
C GLY A 40 5.57 2.88 -8.57
N LEU A 41 5.56 1.71 -7.93
CA LEU A 41 4.92 0.49 -8.44
C LEU A 41 3.47 0.34 -7.96
N LEU A 42 2.91 1.28 -7.19
CA LEU A 42 1.54 1.25 -6.68
C LEU A 42 0.74 2.39 -7.32
N GLY A 43 -0.45 2.09 -7.81
CA GLY A 43 -1.36 3.04 -8.48
C GLY A 43 -2.65 3.18 -7.69
N GLU A 44 -3.12 4.42 -7.53
CA GLU A 44 -4.40 4.68 -6.89
C GLU A 44 -5.54 3.91 -7.57
N GLY A 45 -6.41 3.29 -6.76
CA GLY A 45 -7.50 2.46 -7.25
C GLY A 45 -7.10 1.04 -7.66
N ASP A 46 -5.81 0.68 -7.61
CA ASP A 46 -5.41 -0.71 -7.85
C ASP A 46 -6.10 -1.67 -6.88
N VAL A 47 -6.55 -2.80 -7.41
CA VAL A 47 -7.09 -3.90 -6.63
C VAL A 47 -6.12 -5.08 -6.65
N GLY A 48 -5.86 -5.65 -5.47
CA GLY A 48 -4.89 -6.73 -5.38
C GLY A 48 -4.74 -7.38 -4.02
N LYS A 49 -3.79 -8.30 -3.96
CA LYS A 49 -3.42 -9.03 -2.74
C LYS A 49 -2.22 -8.35 -2.08
N LEU A 50 -2.43 -7.85 -0.87
CA LEU A 50 -1.36 -7.30 -0.04
C LEU A 50 -0.74 -8.38 0.87
N THR A 51 0.58 -8.46 0.86
CA THR A 51 1.38 -9.24 1.81
C THR A 51 2.22 -8.30 2.67
N PHE A 52 2.16 -8.46 3.99
CA PHE A 52 2.85 -7.61 4.96
C PHE A 52 3.16 -8.40 6.24
N GLN A 53 4.12 -7.92 7.04
CA GLN A 53 4.49 -8.51 8.33
C GLN A 53 4.57 -7.39 9.38
N GLY A 54 3.65 -7.40 10.35
CA GLY A 54 3.51 -6.28 11.29
C GLY A 54 3.15 -4.99 10.57
N THR A 55 4.02 -3.99 10.59
CA THR A 55 3.90 -2.73 9.83
C THR A 55 4.78 -2.68 8.58
N ARG A 56 5.47 -3.78 8.25
CA ARG A 56 6.36 -3.86 7.08
C ARG A 56 5.63 -4.36 5.86
N PHE A 57 5.60 -3.55 4.81
CA PHE A 57 5.18 -3.95 3.46
C PHE A 57 6.13 -5.02 2.88
N LEU A 58 5.57 -6.08 2.29
CA LEU A 58 6.35 -7.12 1.59
C LEU A 58 6.05 -7.12 0.09
N SER A 59 4.78 -7.22 -0.31
CA SER A 59 4.39 -7.21 -1.73
C SER A 59 2.92 -6.80 -1.91
N PHE A 60 2.62 -6.31 -3.12
CA PHE A 60 1.26 -6.11 -3.59
C PHE A 60 1.12 -6.67 -5.01
N GLU A 61 0.25 -7.65 -5.17
CA GLU A 61 0.01 -8.34 -6.43
C GLU A 61 -1.34 -7.87 -7.00
N ARG A 62 -1.30 -7.10 -8.09
CA ARG A 62 -2.51 -6.63 -8.77
C ARG A 62 -3.28 -7.80 -9.36
N VAL A 63 -4.58 -7.82 -9.12
CA VAL A 63 -5.52 -8.71 -9.81
C VAL A 63 -6.17 -7.86 -10.90
N ARG A 64 -6.02 -8.26 -12.16
CA ARG A 64 -6.70 -7.62 -13.29
C ARG A 64 -8.14 -8.08 -13.40
#